data_AF-F4LKI2-F1
#
_entry.id   AF-F4LKI2-F1
#
_cell.length_a   1.000
_cell.length_b   1.000
_cell.length_c   1.000
_cell.angle_alpha   90.00
_cell.angle_beta   90.00
_cell.angle_gamma   90.00
#
_symmetry.space_group_name_H-M   'P 1'
#
loop_
_entity.id
_entity.type
_entity.pdbx_description
1 polymer ?
#
loop_
_entity_poly.entity_id
_entity_poly.type
_entity_poly.pdbx_seq_one_letter_code
_entity_poly.pdbx_strand_id
1 'polypeptide(L)'
;MIPALLITCTAVGSICGGAAAASFFIALGARISGRSCGRHRFASVCLLLSAVVVCAAVSVITLPAEFQFTLSGSWRVYYGALFAFGAVLSCFYRIAVPLAASAYVVFALVCLLFLYSRFGAPRQELKVAVSADVLAAGGVTFRMESESPYRYAVVNVYTLNPALLLPLRRTWCRFAGFSDVRDFGAGDESSGDSRSGFGNLLCADKVTYYIEIPVADVASALYVVTYGVSGGELTYSLNRVL
;
A
#
# COMPACT_ATOMS: atom_id res chain seq x y z
N MET A 1 -5.20 -7.89 5.58
CA MET A 1 -4.08 -8.19 4.65
C MET A 1 -4.46 -9.09 3.45
N ILE A 2 -5.45 -9.97 3.60
CA ILE A 2 -5.93 -10.88 2.54
C ILE A 2 -6.36 -10.19 1.22
N PRO A 3 -7.09 -9.06 1.20
CA PRO A 3 -7.58 -8.48 -0.07
C PRO A 3 -6.46 -7.88 -0.91
N ALA A 4 -5.40 -7.39 -0.27
CA ALA A 4 -4.25 -6.76 -0.93
C ALA A 4 -3.45 -7.76 -1.78
N LEU A 5 -3.15 -8.91 -1.18
CA LEU A 5 -2.43 -10.00 -1.82
C LEU A 5 -3.26 -10.61 -2.95
N LEU A 6 -4.58 -10.76 -2.72
CA LEU A 6 -5.49 -11.25 -3.73
C LEU A 6 -5.50 -10.37 -4.99
N ILE A 7 -5.65 -9.05 -4.84
CA ILE A 7 -5.67 -8.10 -5.96
C ILE A 7 -4.34 -8.14 -6.74
N THR A 8 -3.20 -8.28 -6.05
CA THR A 8 -1.92 -8.44 -6.73
C THR A 8 -1.82 -9.76 -7.49
N CYS A 9 -2.27 -10.87 -6.90
CA CYS A 9 -2.23 -12.18 -7.55
C CYS A 9 -3.15 -12.24 -8.77
N THR A 10 -4.37 -11.71 -8.68
CA THR A 10 -5.31 -11.67 -9.82
C THR A 10 -4.81 -10.74 -10.92
N ALA A 11 -4.20 -9.61 -10.58
CA ALA A 11 -3.62 -8.69 -11.55
C ALA A 11 -2.43 -9.32 -12.29
N VAL A 12 -1.50 -9.93 -11.56
CA VAL A 12 -0.35 -10.66 -12.14
C VAL A 12 -0.84 -11.83 -13.00
N GLY A 13 -1.80 -12.60 -12.50
CA GLY A 13 -2.44 -13.68 -13.26
C GLY A 13 -3.05 -13.18 -14.57
N SER A 14 -3.72 -12.03 -14.56
CA SER A 14 -4.30 -11.44 -15.76
C SER A 14 -3.23 -11.04 -16.79
N ILE A 15 -2.16 -10.36 -16.35
CA ILE A 15 -1.04 -9.97 -17.21
C ILE A 15 -0.37 -11.21 -17.82
N CYS A 16 -0.07 -12.22 -17.00
CA CYS A 16 0.55 -13.46 -17.45
C CYS A 16 -0.36 -14.24 -18.41
N GLY A 17 -1.67 -14.27 -18.16
CA GLY A 17 -2.66 -14.88 -19.04
C GLY A 17 -2.70 -14.21 -20.41
N GLY A 18 -2.70 -12.88 -20.44
CA GLY A 18 -2.65 -12.11 -21.67
C GLY A 18 -1.40 -12.37 -22.48
N ALA A 19 -0.24 -12.39 -21.80
CA ALA A 19 1.03 -12.68 -22.44
C ALA A 19 1.10 -14.13 -22.99
N ALA A 20 0.57 -15.11 -22.26
CA ALA A 20 0.51 -16.50 -22.71
C ALA A 20 -0.40 -16.67 -23.93
N ALA A 21 -1.60 -16.05 -23.92
CA ALA A 21 -2.52 -16.07 -25.04
C ALA A 21 -1.91 -15.45 -26.31
N ALA A 22 -1.31 -14.26 -26.19
CA ALA A 22 -0.65 -13.62 -27.32
C ALA A 22 0.51 -14.45 -27.89
N SER A 23 1.35 -15.01 -27.02
CA SER A 23 2.42 -15.92 -27.44
C SER A 23 1.89 -17.17 -28.15
N PHE A 24 0.77 -17.74 -27.69
CA PHE A 24 0.11 -18.88 -28.34
C PHE A 24 -0.42 -18.51 -29.74
N PHE A 25 -1.14 -17.40 -29.88
CA PHE A 25 -1.64 -16.94 -31.19
C PHE A 25 -0.51 -16.63 -32.17
N ILE A 26 0.59 -16.02 -31.69
CA ILE A 26 1.77 -15.77 -32.53
C ILE A 26 2.44 -17.08 -32.96
N ALA A 27 2.53 -18.08 -32.07
CA ALA A 27 3.08 -19.39 -32.40
C ALA A 27 2.20 -20.14 -33.41
N LEU A 28 0.88 -20.09 -33.24
CA LEU A 28 -0.09 -20.66 -34.17
C LEU A 28 -0.01 -19.99 -35.54
N GLY A 29 0.02 -18.66 -35.59
CA GLY A 29 0.16 -17.89 -36.83
C GLY A 29 1.48 -18.16 -37.56
N ALA A 30 2.59 -18.28 -36.82
CA ALA A 30 3.89 -18.65 -37.41
C ALA A 30 3.86 -20.06 -38.02
N ARG A 31 3.18 -21.00 -37.37
CA ARG A 31 3.00 -22.38 -37.87
C ARG A 31 2.16 -22.40 -39.16
N ILE A 32 1.07 -21.64 -39.22
CA ILE A 32 0.22 -21.52 -40.42
C ILE A 32 1.01 -20.87 -41.57
N SER A 33 1.83 -19.85 -41.28
CA SER A 33 2.66 -19.15 -42.26
C SER A 33 3.92 -19.93 -42.69
N GLY A 34 4.16 -21.15 -42.18
CA GLY A 34 5.35 -21.94 -42.49
C GLY A 34 6.67 -21.35 -41.99
N ARG A 35 6.64 -20.36 -41.09
CA ARG A 35 7.85 -19.73 -40.54
C ARG A 35 8.32 -20.50 -39.30
N SER A 36 9.63 -20.73 -39.20
CA SER A 36 10.21 -21.37 -38.02
C SER A 36 10.02 -20.46 -36.80
N CYS A 37 9.29 -20.96 -35.81
CA CYS A 37 9.05 -20.24 -34.57
C CYS A 37 10.19 -20.60 -33.61
N GLY A 38 10.94 -19.60 -33.15
CA GLY A 38 12.09 -19.83 -32.26
C GLY A 38 11.69 -20.54 -30.97
N ARG A 39 12.47 -21.56 -30.57
CA ARG A 39 12.26 -22.40 -29.35
C ARG A 39 11.96 -21.59 -28.08
N HIS A 40 12.48 -20.37 -27.97
CA HIS A 40 12.27 -19.48 -26.83
C HIS A 40 10.81 -19.07 -26.59
N ARG A 41 9.95 -19.07 -27.61
CA ARG A 41 8.53 -18.66 -27.44
C ARG A 41 7.66 -19.72 -26.76
N PHE A 42 8.05 -20.99 -26.85
CA PHE A 42 7.33 -22.07 -26.16
C PHE A 42 7.66 -22.08 -24.66
N ALA A 43 8.95 -21.91 -24.32
CA ALA A 43 9.38 -21.81 -22.94
C ALA A 43 8.74 -20.60 -22.22
N SER A 44 8.58 -19.46 -22.90
CA SER A 44 7.89 -18.30 -22.32
C SER A 44 6.40 -18.57 -22.07
N VAL A 45 5.71 -19.28 -22.96
CA VAL A 45 4.30 -19.69 -22.77
C VAL A 45 4.15 -20.58 -21.54
N CYS A 46 5.02 -21.60 -21.40
CA CYS A 46 4.98 -22.51 -20.25
C CYS A 46 5.27 -21.79 -18.93
N LEU A 47 6.26 -20.89 -18.91
CA LEU A 47 6.57 -20.10 -17.71
C LEU A 47 5.40 -19.17 -17.33
N LEU A 48 4.82 -18.46 -18.31
CA LEU A 48 3.69 -17.57 -18.06
C LEU A 48 2.44 -18.34 -17.62
N LEU A 49 2.14 -19.48 -18.23
CA LEU A 49 1.05 -20.36 -17.78
C LEU A 49 1.27 -20.88 -16.36
N SER A 50 2.50 -21.26 -16.01
CA SER A 50 2.80 -21.70 -14.64
C SER A 50 2.56 -20.58 -13.62
N ALA A 51 2.90 -19.32 -13.95
CA ALA A 51 2.59 -18.16 -13.12
C ALA A 51 1.07 -17.93 -12.98
N VAL A 52 0.29 -18.10 -14.05
CA VAL A 52 -1.18 -18.02 -14.00
C VAL A 52 -1.76 -19.08 -13.08
N VAL A 53 -1.31 -20.34 -13.20
CA VAL A 53 -1.79 -21.46 -12.38
C VAL A 53 -1.46 -21.23 -10.91
N VAL A 54 -0.24 -20.78 -10.59
CA VAL A 54 0.15 -20.45 -9.21
C VAL A 54 -0.70 -19.30 -8.67
N CYS A 55 -0.91 -18.24 -9.45
CA CYS A 55 -1.75 -17.12 -9.02
C CYS A 55 -3.21 -17.56 -8.79
N ALA A 56 -3.78 -18.40 -9.66
CA ALA A 56 -5.11 -18.95 -9.50
C ALA A 56 -5.21 -19.85 -8.25
N ALA A 57 -4.21 -20.71 -8.01
CA ALA A 57 -4.16 -21.56 -6.82
C ALA A 57 -4.09 -20.74 -5.53
N VAL A 58 -3.25 -19.69 -5.49
CA VAL A 58 -3.16 -18.76 -4.36
C VAL A 58 -4.50 -18.04 -4.15
N SER A 59 -5.16 -17.58 -5.22
CA SER A 59 -6.48 -16.98 -5.11
C SER A 59 -7.54 -17.95 -4.57
N VAL A 60 -7.54 -19.22 -4.99
CA VAL A 60 -8.48 -20.24 -4.48
C VAL A 60 -8.23 -20.54 -3.00
N ILE A 61 -6.97 -20.65 -2.58
CA ILE A 61 -6.61 -20.95 -1.18
C ILE A 61 -6.94 -19.77 -0.25
N THR A 62 -6.82 -18.53 -0.75
CA THR A 62 -6.99 -17.33 0.07
C THR A 62 -8.44 -16.81 0.10
N LEU A 63 -9.32 -17.32 -0.74
CA LEU A 63 -10.71 -16.86 -0.85
C LEU A 63 -11.69 -17.72 -0.04
N PRO A 64 -12.50 -17.13 0.86
CA PRO A 64 -13.74 -17.77 1.29
C PRO A 64 -14.71 -17.89 0.09
N ALA A 65 -15.43 -19.02 0.01
CA ALA A 65 -16.24 -19.40 -1.16
C ALA A 65 -17.25 -18.34 -1.63
N GLU A 66 -17.64 -17.42 -0.76
CA GLU A 66 -18.63 -16.37 -1.02
C GLU A 66 -18.11 -15.20 -1.87
N PHE A 67 -16.78 -15.01 -1.97
CA PHE A 67 -16.18 -13.88 -2.72
C PHE A 67 -15.89 -14.20 -4.21
N GLN A 68 -16.15 -15.42 -4.67
CA GLN A 68 -15.70 -15.87 -6.00
C GLN A 68 -16.51 -15.29 -7.18
N PHE A 69 -17.67 -14.64 -6.96
CA PHE A 69 -18.59 -14.32 -8.05
C PHE A 69 -19.06 -12.86 -8.20
N THR A 70 -18.68 -11.94 -7.31
CA THR A 70 -19.09 -10.52 -7.39
C THR A 70 -17.93 -9.59 -7.77
N LEU A 71 -17.29 -9.86 -8.91
CA LEU A 71 -16.46 -8.86 -9.58
C LEU A 71 -17.37 -7.75 -10.14
N SER A 72 -17.41 -6.61 -9.45
CA SER A 72 -18.13 -5.42 -9.94
C SER A 72 -17.64 -5.00 -11.33
N GLY A 73 -18.47 -4.30 -12.10
CA GLY A 73 -18.19 -3.97 -13.49
C GLY A 73 -16.87 -3.22 -13.71
N SER A 74 -16.45 -2.35 -12.77
CA SER A 74 -15.20 -1.60 -12.84
C SER A 74 -13.96 -2.49 -12.76
N TRP A 75 -13.96 -3.53 -11.92
CA TRP A 75 -12.84 -4.47 -11.79
C TRP A 75 -12.65 -5.31 -13.05
N ARG A 76 -13.75 -5.68 -13.74
CA ARG A 76 -13.66 -6.44 -15.00
C ARG A 76 -12.92 -5.66 -16.09
N VAL A 77 -13.24 -4.37 -16.24
CA VAL A 77 -12.56 -3.49 -17.19
C VAL A 77 -11.08 -3.33 -16.84
N TYR A 78 -10.77 -3.17 -15.54
CA TYR A 78 -9.39 -3.09 -15.06
C TYR A 78 -8.58 -4.35 -15.38
N TYR A 79 -9.09 -5.54 -15.03
CA TYR A 79 -8.38 -6.79 -15.32
C TYR A 79 -8.29 -7.08 -16.83
N GLY A 80 -9.30 -6.72 -17.61
CA GLY A 80 -9.27 -6.80 -19.08
C GLY A 80 -8.17 -5.92 -19.70
N ALA A 81 -8.00 -4.70 -19.18
CA ALA A 81 -6.92 -3.80 -19.60
C ALA A 81 -5.54 -4.39 -19.26
N LEU A 82 -5.38 -4.98 -18.08
CA LEU A 82 -4.15 -5.67 -17.69
C LEU A 82 -3.84 -6.88 -18.57
N PHE A 83 -4.87 -7.64 -18.97
CA PHE A 83 -4.73 -8.75 -19.91
C PHE A 83 -4.24 -8.27 -21.28
N ALA A 84 -4.88 -7.23 -21.84
CA ALA A 84 -4.47 -6.63 -23.11
C ALA A 84 -3.04 -6.07 -23.04
N PHE A 85 -2.68 -5.43 -21.92
CA PHE A 85 -1.32 -4.95 -21.69
C PHE A 85 -0.29 -6.09 -21.68
N GLY A 86 -0.59 -7.21 -21.01
CA GLY A 86 0.24 -8.41 -21.05
C GLY A 86 0.40 -8.98 -22.46
N ALA A 87 -0.67 -9.00 -23.25
CA ALA A 87 -0.64 -9.43 -24.64
C ALA A 87 0.30 -8.55 -25.50
N VAL A 88 0.19 -7.22 -25.37
CA VAL A 88 1.04 -6.26 -26.10
C VAL A 88 2.51 -6.41 -25.69
N LEU A 89 2.80 -6.55 -24.39
CA LEU A 89 4.15 -6.80 -23.88
C LEU A 89 4.79 -8.05 -24.49
N SER A 90 4.00 -9.11 -24.64
CA SER A 90 4.47 -10.36 -25.25
C SER A 90 4.80 -10.21 -26.74
N CYS A 91 4.04 -9.41 -27.50
CA CYS A 91 4.33 -9.15 -28.91
C CYS A 91 5.68 -8.46 -29.11
N PHE A 92 6.04 -7.56 -28.19
CA PHE A 92 7.25 -6.72 -28.28
C PHE A 92 8.25 -7.01 -27.15
N TYR A 93 8.39 -8.27 -26.74
CA TYR A 93 9.11 -8.64 -25.51
C TYR A 93 10.55 -8.11 -25.41
N ARG A 94 11.26 -7.93 -26.54
CA ARG A 94 12.65 -7.45 -26.53
C ARG A 94 12.80 -5.97 -26.17
N ILE A 95 11.77 -5.16 -26.42
CA ILE A 95 11.82 -3.71 -26.25
C ILE A 95 10.82 -3.28 -25.18
N ALA A 96 9.58 -3.75 -25.26
CA ALA A 96 8.51 -3.34 -24.37
C ALA A 96 8.70 -3.87 -22.94
N VAL A 97 9.19 -5.09 -22.74
CA VAL A 97 9.41 -5.65 -21.39
C VAL A 97 10.52 -4.91 -20.63
N PRO A 98 11.74 -4.71 -21.16
CA PRO A 98 12.77 -3.96 -20.42
C PRO A 98 12.36 -2.50 -20.20
N LEU A 99 11.64 -1.89 -21.15
CA LEU A 99 11.14 -0.53 -21.00
C LEU A 99 10.03 -0.43 -19.93
N ALA A 100 9.09 -1.37 -19.90
CA ALA A 100 8.06 -1.42 -18.87
C ALA A 100 8.65 -1.72 -17.49
N ALA A 101 9.62 -2.64 -17.41
CA ALA A 101 10.30 -2.98 -16.16
C ALA A 101 11.09 -1.77 -15.62
N SER A 102 11.86 -1.08 -16.47
CA SER A 102 12.58 0.13 -16.06
C SER A 102 11.64 1.26 -15.65
N ALA A 103 10.59 1.52 -16.43
CA ALA A 103 9.56 2.50 -16.08
C ALA A 103 8.88 2.18 -14.74
N TYR A 104 8.57 0.91 -14.49
CA TYR A 104 7.99 0.45 -13.24
C TYR A 104 8.96 0.62 -12.05
N VAL A 105 10.24 0.30 -12.22
CA VAL A 105 11.27 0.53 -11.20
C VAL A 105 11.41 2.01 -10.87
N VAL A 106 11.48 2.88 -11.89
CA VAL A 106 11.53 4.34 -11.71
C VAL A 106 10.27 4.82 -10.99
N PHE A 107 9.09 4.37 -11.41
CA PHE A 107 7.83 4.73 -10.76
C PHE A 107 7.80 4.28 -9.29
N ALA A 108 8.24 3.06 -9.00
CA ALA A 108 8.30 2.54 -7.63
C ALA A 108 9.30 3.32 -6.76
N LEU A 109 10.44 3.71 -7.31
CA LEU A 109 11.42 4.56 -6.63
C LEU A 109 10.86 5.96 -6.36
N VAL A 110 10.20 6.58 -7.33
CA VAL A 110 9.55 7.89 -7.14
C VAL A 110 8.47 7.81 -6.06
N CYS A 111 7.63 6.76 -6.08
CA CYS A 111 6.63 6.53 -5.05
C CYS A 111 7.28 6.32 -3.68
N LEU A 112 8.33 5.50 -3.58
CA LEU A 112 9.05 5.27 -2.34
C LEU A 112 9.66 6.56 -1.79
N LEU A 113 10.32 7.35 -2.63
CA LEU A 113 10.91 8.63 -2.25
C LEU A 113 9.85 9.61 -1.76
N PHE A 114 8.71 9.70 -2.44
CA PHE A 114 7.59 10.54 -2.04
C PHE A 114 6.97 10.09 -0.71
N LEU A 115 6.79 8.78 -0.52
CA LEU A 115 6.26 8.24 0.73
C LEU A 115 7.22 8.46 1.89
N TYR A 116 8.52 8.27 1.64
CA TYR A 116 9.54 8.46 2.67
C TYR A 116 9.73 9.94 3.03
N SER A 117 9.67 10.86 2.05
CA SER A 117 9.76 12.29 2.32
C SER A 117 8.55 12.81 3.09
N ARG A 118 7.36 12.24 2.83
CA ARG A 118 6.10 12.69 3.46
C ARG A 118 5.81 12.04 4.82
N PHE A 119 6.03 10.74 4.94
CA PHE A 119 5.69 9.96 6.13
C PHE A 119 6.91 9.61 7.00
N GLY A 120 8.12 9.83 6.49
CA GLY A 120 9.36 9.49 7.17
C GLY A 120 9.66 7.99 7.13
N ALA A 121 10.62 7.58 7.95
CA ALA A 121 10.94 6.17 8.12
C ALA A 121 9.73 5.43 8.71
N PRO A 122 9.48 4.17 8.32
CA PRO A 122 8.38 3.35 8.83
C PRO A 122 8.62 2.86 10.29
N ARG A 123 9.22 3.73 11.13
CA ARG A 123 9.56 3.41 12.51
C ARG A 123 8.29 3.38 13.36
N GLN A 124 8.22 2.30 14.11
CA GLN A 124 7.11 1.90 14.96
C GLN A 124 7.15 2.59 16.31
N GLU A 125 8.12 3.47 16.61
CA GLU A 125 8.33 4.04 17.94
C GLU A 125 8.26 5.57 17.89
N LEU A 126 7.28 6.13 18.60
CA LEU A 126 7.17 7.56 18.86
C LEU A 126 7.55 7.80 20.32
N LYS A 127 8.63 8.55 20.53
CA LYS A 127 9.03 9.00 21.87
C LYS A 127 8.23 10.24 22.23
N VAL A 128 7.49 10.15 23.32
CA VAL A 128 6.67 11.23 23.87
C VAL A 128 7.22 11.61 25.24
N ALA A 129 7.78 12.81 25.33
CA ALA A 129 8.18 13.38 26.61
C ALA A 129 6.98 14.16 27.20
N VAL A 130 6.64 13.84 28.43
CA VAL A 130 5.55 14.46 29.19
C VAL A 130 6.18 15.18 30.38
N SER A 131 5.92 16.47 30.50
CA SER A 131 6.24 17.29 31.68
C SER A 131 4.95 17.92 32.19
N ALA A 132 4.97 18.53 33.39
CA ALA A 132 3.77 19.08 34.04
C ALA A 132 2.91 19.95 33.10
N ASP A 133 3.56 20.81 32.29
CA ASP A 133 2.85 21.76 31.42
C ASP A 133 3.09 21.53 29.91
N VAL A 134 3.89 20.54 29.53
CA VAL A 134 4.37 20.40 28.14
C VAL A 134 4.42 18.95 27.69
N LEU A 135 3.89 18.70 26.49
CA LEU A 135 4.03 17.46 25.72
C LEU A 135 4.97 17.69 24.55
N ALA A 136 5.94 16.81 24.35
CA ALA A 136 6.85 16.89 23.21
C ALA A 136 6.98 15.54 22.52
N ALA A 137 6.69 15.51 21.22
CA ALA A 137 6.89 14.33 20.37
C ALA A 137 7.15 14.74 18.92
N GLY A 138 8.02 14.01 18.22
CA GLY A 138 8.25 14.20 16.79
C GLY A 138 8.72 15.60 16.38
N GLY A 139 9.38 16.34 17.28
CA GLY A 139 9.80 17.73 17.06
C GLY A 139 8.69 18.78 17.27
N VAL A 140 7.48 18.35 17.66
CA VAL A 140 6.37 19.23 18.01
C VAL A 140 6.26 19.30 19.53
N THR A 141 6.18 20.53 20.06
CA THR A 141 5.90 20.80 21.47
C THR A 141 4.51 21.40 21.61
N PHE A 142 3.71 20.85 22.51
CA PHE A 142 2.36 21.32 22.82
C PHE A 142 2.29 21.70 24.28
N ARG A 143 1.79 22.91 24.56
CA ARG A 143 1.64 23.42 25.92
C ARG A 143 0.25 23.04 26.42
N MET A 144 0.19 22.47 27.61
CA MET A 144 -1.07 22.05 28.22
C MET A 144 -1.79 23.27 28.79
N GLU A 145 -2.92 23.66 28.18
CA GLU A 145 -3.73 24.80 28.65
C GLU A 145 -4.97 24.37 29.46
N SER A 146 -5.36 23.10 29.38
CA SER A 146 -6.58 22.55 29.99
C SER A 146 -6.28 21.58 31.15
N GLU A 147 -7.09 21.57 32.20
CA GLU A 147 -6.96 20.65 33.36
C GLU A 147 -7.41 19.20 33.06
N SER A 148 -7.52 18.79 31.79
CA SER A 148 -7.92 17.43 31.44
C SER A 148 -6.92 16.38 31.96
N PRO A 149 -7.38 15.30 32.62
CA PRO A 149 -6.52 14.22 33.10
C PRO A 149 -5.96 13.34 31.97
N TYR A 150 -6.51 13.45 30.75
CA TYR A 150 -6.10 12.68 29.58
C TYR A 150 -5.77 13.58 28.41
N ARG A 151 -4.70 13.22 27.69
CA ARG A 151 -4.30 13.83 26.43
C ARG A 151 -4.13 12.76 25.37
N TYR A 152 -4.45 13.09 24.14
CA TYR A 152 -4.40 12.12 23.05
C TYR A 152 -3.27 12.50 22.09
N ALA A 153 -2.33 11.58 21.85
CA ALA A 153 -1.47 11.65 20.69
C ALA A 153 -2.28 11.25 19.44
N VAL A 154 -2.30 12.14 18.45
CA VAL A 154 -3.03 11.92 17.20
C VAL A 154 -2.09 11.32 16.17
N VAL A 155 -2.42 10.11 15.70
CA VAL A 155 -1.67 9.40 14.67
C VAL A 155 -2.57 9.12 13.48
N ASN A 156 -2.18 9.62 12.32
CA ASN A 156 -2.86 9.36 11.06
C ASN A 156 -2.25 8.13 10.39
N VAL A 157 -3.08 7.14 10.08
CA VAL A 157 -2.71 5.95 9.31
C VAL A 157 -3.20 6.12 7.88
N TYR A 158 -2.27 6.06 6.94
CA TYR A 158 -2.53 6.15 5.51
C TYR A 158 -2.37 4.77 4.88
N THR A 159 -3.37 4.36 4.09
CA THR A 159 -3.35 3.10 3.36
C THR A 159 -3.17 3.37 1.87
N LEU A 160 -2.14 2.78 1.27
CA LEU A 160 -1.88 2.86 -0.17
C LEU A 160 -3.02 2.23 -0.96
N ASN A 161 -3.34 2.84 -2.10
CA ASN A 161 -4.35 2.35 -3.02
C ASN A 161 -4.02 0.92 -3.47
N PRO A 162 -4.92 -0.05 -3.24
CA PRO A 162 -4.64 -1.44 -3.56
C PRO A 162 -4.51 -1.72 -5.06
N ALA A 163 -4.98 -0.81 -5.92
CA ALA A 163 -4.79 -0.90 -7.36
C ALA A 163 -3.33 -0.63 -7.79
N LEU A 164 -2.56 0.09 -6.97
CA LEU A 164 -1.13 0.28 -7.21
C LEU A 164 -0.38 -0.99 -6.83
N LEU A 165 0.05 -1.73 -7.84
CA LEU A 165 0.85 -2.95 -7.71
C LEU A 165 2.30 -2.59 -7.33
N LEU A 166 2.52 -1.86 -6.26
CA LEU A 166 3.84 -1.45 -5.77
C LEU A 166 4.36 -2.47 -4.73
N PRO A 167 5.66 -2.84 -4.76
CA PRO A 167 6.25 -3.77 -3.80
C PRO A 167 6.63 -3.02 -2.51
N LEU A 168 5.74 -2.16 -2.03
CA LEU A 168 5.96 -1.27 -0.90
C LEU A 168 5.02 -1.65 0.25
N ARG A 169 5.42 -1.28 1.47
CA ARG A 169 4.54 -1.38 2.62
C ARG A 169 3.28 -0.56 2.33
N ARG A 170 2.10 -1.17 2.53
CA ARG A 170 0.82 -0.51 2.21
C ARG A 170 0.36 0.48 3.27
N THR A 171 0.82 0.33 4.50
CA THR A 171 0.39 1.16 5.62
C THR A 171 1.54 2.05 6.08
N TRP A 172 1.26 3.34 6.15
CA TRP A 172 2.18 4.39 6.60
C TRP A 172 1.51 5.17 7.72
N CYS A 173 2.28 5.53 8.74
CA CYS A 173 1.76 6.28 9.89
C CYS A 173 2.45 7.64 9.96
N ARG A 174 1.69 8.68 10.32
CA ARG A 174 2.20 10.03 10.53
C ARG A 174 1.67 10.56 11.85
N PHE A 175 2.57 11.05 12.70
CA PHE A 175 2.17 11.82 13.87
C PHE A 175 1.60 13.17 13.42
N ALA A 176 0.36 13.47 13.83
CA ALA A 176 -0.35 14.69 13.45
C ALA A 176 -0.24 15.78 14.53
N GLY A 177 -0.06 15.38 15.79
CA GLY A 177 0.03 16.31 16.91
C GLY A 177 -0.62 15.75 18.18
N PHE A 178 -0.98 16.64 19.08
CA PHE A 178 -1.70 16.32 20.31
C PHE A 178 -3.10 16.92 20.27
N SER A 179 -4.05 16.27 20.95
CA SER A 179 -5.42 16.73 21.12
C SER A 179 -5.86 16.58 22.57
N ASP A 180 -6.66 17.55 23.01
CA ASP A 180 -7.26 17.60 24.35
C ASP A 180 -8.62 16.88 24.40
N VAL A 181 -9.21 16.61 23.23
CA VAL A 181 -10.52 15.98 23.08
C VAL A 181 -10.38 14.73 22.22
N ARG A 182 -11.02 13.63 22.63
CA ARG A 182 -11.06 12.36 21.87
C ARG A 182 -11.77 12.53 20.52
N ASP A 183 -12.67 13.50 20.46
CA ASP A 183 -13.37 13.99 19.28
C ASP A 183 -12.74 15.30 18.80
N PHE A 184 -11.45 15.28 18.45
CA PHE A 184 -11.07 16.17 17.35
C PHE A 184 -11.91 15.67 16.17
N GLY A 185 -12.94 16.42 15.82
CA GLY A 185 -13.76 16.08 14.67
C GLY A 185 -12.82 15.76 13.51
N ALA A 186 -13.28 14.93 12.59
CA ALA A 186 -12.75 14.89 11.24
C ALA A 186 -12.97 16.25 10.53
N GLY A 187 -12.74 17.37 11.21
CA GLY A 187 -12.54 18.70 10.69
C GLY A 187 -11.26 18.64 9.88
N ASP A 188 -11.45 18.21 8.64
CA ASP A 188 -10.98 18.96 7.49
C ASP A 188 -9.65 19.67 7.75
N GLU A 189 -8.56 18.89 7.82
CA GLU A 189 -7.25 19.37 7.41
C GLU A 189 -7.31 19.68 5.91
N SER A 190 -8.10 20.70 5.55
CA SER A 190 -8.04 21.46 4.31
C SER A 190 -7.04 22.63 4.46
N SER A 191 -6.39 22.78 5.61
CA SER A 191 -5.41 23.84 5.88
C SER A 191 -3.97 23.29 5.92
N GLY A 192 -3.38 23.10 4.74
CA GLY A 192 -1.92 23.18 4.57
C GLY A 192 -1.28 22.16 3.66
N ASP A 193 -1.84 20.94 3.56
CA ASP A 193 -1.38 19.95 2.60
C ASP A 193 -2.30 20.03 1.39
N SER A 194 -2.10 21.06 0.54
CA SER A 194 -2.68 21.10 -0.80
C SER A 194 -2.52 19.72 -1.39
N ARG A 195 -3.63 18.99 -1.52
CA ARG A 195 -3.68 17.62 -2.04
C ARG A 195 -3.05 17.62 -3.42
N SER A 196 -1.74 17.44 -3.48
CA SER A 196 -1.05 17.17 -4.74
C SER A 196 -1.75 15.95 -5.31
N GLY A 197 -2.23 16.03 -6.56
CA GLY A 197 -3.03 14.97 -7.17
C GLY A 197 -2.37 13.59 -7.04
N PHE A 198 -1.04 13.57 -6.95
CA PHE A 198 -0.21 12.39 -6.70
C PHE A 198 -0.43 11.74 -5.33
N GLY A 199 -0.60 12.52 -4.25
CA GLY A 199 -0.86 12.00 -2.91
C GLY A 199 -2.22 11.33 -2.78
N ASN A 200 -3.26 11.90 -3.40
CA ASN A 200 -4.59 11.30 -3.47
C ASN A 200 -4.63 10.05 -4.37
N LEU A 201 -3.76 9.99 -5.38
CA LEU A 201 -3.63 8.79 -6.22
C LEU A 201 -2.98 7.64 -5.45
N LEU A 202 -1.98 7.95 -4.62
CA LEU A 202 -1.21 6.98 -3.84
C LEU A 202 -1.96 6.43 -2.62
N CYS A 203 -2.62 7.29 -1.85
CA CYS A 203 -3.33 6.90 -0.62
C CYS A 203 -4.83 6.79 -0.88
N ALA A 204 -5.39 5.59 -0.68
CA ALA A 204 -6.83 5.39 -0.80
C ALA A 204 -7.59 5.88 0.43
N ASP A 205 -7.07 5.58 1.63
CA ASP A 205 -7.77 5.86 2.89
C ASP A 205 -6.83 6.51 3.92
N LYS A 206 -7.40 7.38 4.75
CA LYS A 206 -6.80 7.97 5.95
C LYS A 206 -7.69 7.61 7.14
N VAL A 207 -7.11 7.00 8.17
CA VAL A 207 -7.78 6.72 9.45
C VAL A 207 -7.01 7.41 10.56
N THR A 208 -7.70 8.19 11.38
CA THR A 208 -7.09 8.91 12.51
C THR A 208 -7.28 8.10 13.79
N TYR A 209 -6.21 7.89 14.54
CA TYR A 209 -6.21 7.21 15.84
C TYR A 209 -5.78 8.18 16.94
N TYR A 210 -6.43 8.02 18.10
CA TYR A 210 -6.16 8.78 19.32
C TYR A 210 -5.57 7.83 20.35
N ILE A 211 -4.30 8.07 20.72
CA ILE A 211 -3.58 7.27 21.70
C ILE A 211 -3.58 8.04 23.01
N GLU A 212 -4.23 7.47 24.03
CA GLU A 212 -4.28 8.06 25.37
C GLU A 212 -2.88 8.09 25.99
N ILE A 213 -2.46 9.27 26.41
CA ILE A 213 -1.22 9.51 27.15
C ILE A 213 -1.62 10.00 28.54
N PRO A 214 -1.23 9.28 29.61
CA PRO A 214 -1.44 9.75 30.97
C PRO A 214 -0.57 10.99 31.23
N VAL A 215 -1.18 12.01 31.82
CA VAL A 215 -0.46 13.21 32.25
C VAL A 215 0.36 12.86 33.51
N ALA A 216 1.56 13.41 33.62
CA ALA A 216 2.42 13.17 34.78
C ALA A 216 2.25 14.33 35.79
N ASP A 217 1.72 14.01 36.97
CA ASP A 217 1.33 15.03 37.97
C ASP A 217 2.52 15.75 38.64
N VAL A 218 3.73 15.16 38.67
CA VAL A 218 4.85 15.69 39.49
C VAL A 218 6.24 15.55 38.86
N ALA A 219 6.49 14.53 38.02
CA ALA A 219 7.81 14.27 37.44
C ALA A 219 7.74 14.04 35.94
N SER A 220 8.72 14.58 35.20
CA SER A 220 8.82 14.38 33.76
C SER A 220 8.91 12.89 33.44
N ALA A 221 8.01 12.40 32.58
CA ALA A 221 7.95 11.01 32.18
C ALA A 221 8.25 10.88 30.68
N LEU A 222 8.92 9.79 30.29
CA LEU A 222 9.17 9.47 28.90
C LEU A 222 8.38 8.22 28.52
N TYR A 223 7.46 8.38 27.58
CA TYR A 223 6.74 7.26 27.00
C TYR A 223 7.29 6.93 25.62
N VAL A 224 7.40 5.64 25.33
CA VAL A 224 7.62 5.14 23.98
C VAL A 224 6.32 4.51 23.53
N VAL A 225 5.67 5.17 22.58
CA VAL A 225 4.49 4.65 21.92
C VAL A 225 4.98 3.78 20.77
N THR A 226 4.84 2.46 20.91
CA THR A 226 5.09 1.55 19.80
C THR A 226 3.79 1.29 19.07
N TYR A 227 3.65 1.70 17.80
CA TYR A 227 2.45 1.44 17.01
C TYR A 227 2.75 0.69 15.72
N GLY A 228 1.85 -0.24 15.38
CA GLY A 228 1.87 -1.06 14.19
C GLY A 228 0.48 -1.18 13.59
N VAL A 229 0.40 -1.80 12.41
CA VAL A 229 -0.89 -2.15 11.81
C VAL A 229 -0.91 -3.66 11.63
N SER A 230 -1.82 -4.34 12.32
CA SER A 230 -2.03 -5.78 12.21
C SER A 230 -3.48 -6.03 11.81
N GLY A 231 -3.71 -6.84 10.78
CA GLY A 231 -5.08 -7.14 10.32
C GLY A 231 -5.84 -5.99 9.63
N GLY A 232 -5.38 -4.75 9.75
CA GLY A 232 -6.12 -3.55 9.34
C GLY A 232 -6.46 -2.62 10.51
N GLU A 233 -6.14 -3.04 11.74
CA GLU A 233 -6.29 -2.23 12.96
C GLU A 233 -4.92 -1.73 13.43
N LEU A 234 -4.91 -0.52 14.01
CA LEU A 234 -3.73 0.02 14.67
C LEU A 234 -3.57 -0.68 16.02
N THR A 235 -2.51 -1.45 16.16
CA THR A 235 -2.08 -1.98 17.46
C THR A 235 -1.06 -1.02 18.04
N TYR A 236 -1.22 -0.65 19.31
CA TYR A 236 -0.24 0.20 19.99
C TYR A 236 0.07 -0.34 21.39
N SER A 237 1.29 -0.09 21.84
CA SER A 237 1.72 -0.27 23.22
C SER A 237 2.37 1.01 23.72
N LEU A 238 2.05 1.37 24.96
CA LEU A 238 2.59 2.54 25.63
C LEU A 238 3.52 2.05 26.75
N ASN A 239 4.83 2.19 26.55
CA ASN A 239 5.81 1.80 27.54
C ASN A 239 6.41 3.04 28.21
N ARG A 240 6.26 3.14 29.53
CA ARG A 240 6.96 4.17 30.31
C ARG A 240 8.42 3.76 30.50
N VAL A 241 9.33 4.63 30.15
CA VAL A 241 10.78 4.42 30.24
C VAL A 241 11.37 5.11 31.46
N LEU A 242 10.83 6.27 31.84
CA LEU A 242 11.23 7.11 32.97
C LEU A 242 9.97 7.69 33.63
#